data_AF-A0AAN9FPY4-F1
#
_entry.id   AF-A0AAN9FPY4-F1
#
_cell.length_a   1.000
_cell.length_b   1.000
_cell.length_c   1.000
_cell.angle_alpha   90.00
_cell.angle_beta   90.00
_cell.angle_gamma   90.00
#
_symmetry.space_group_name_H-M   'P 1'
#
loop_
_entity.id
_entity.type
_entity.pdbx_description
1 polymer ?
#
loop_
_entity_poly.entity_id
_entity_poly.type
_entity_poly.pdbx_seq_one_letter_code
_entity_poly.pdbx_strand_id
1 'polypeptide(L)'
;MPALCYPFDSQLQERQCTDQEVSSANASMVWKKYECEVSEFGICTTVGRVTPDIYSQIVAAVNESYALEHYTPPLLSLQNCNFVRDAFSRITSSYCPPLNHYLKIINVGLGLVSVGVLLCLVLWILYANRPQREEAFEKLSLPEKIKSIFKNNQNSANLSRQM
;
A
#
# COMPACT_ATOMS: atom_id res chain seq x y z
N MET A 1 6.47 40.52 22.95
CA MET A 1 5.49 39.55 22.44
C MET A 1 6.28 38.46 21.73
N PRO A 2 6.19 37.20 22.16
CA PRO A 2 6.93 36.10 21.54
C PRO A 2 6.42 35.82 20.12
N ALA A 3 7.32 35.41 19.24
CA ALA A 3 6.98 35.02 17.87
C ALA A 3 6.21 33.69 17.87
N LEU A 4 5.37 33.50 16.85
CA LEU A 4 4.71 32.22 16.62
C LEU A 4 5.77 31.18 16.24
N CYS A 5 5.69 29.99 16.84
CA CYS A 5 6.53 28.88 16.41
C CYS A 5 6.08 28.39 15.04
N TYR A 6 7.02 28.35 14.12
CA TYR A 6 6.83 27.71 12.82
C TYR A 6 7.43 26.30 12.87
N PRO A 7 6.67 25.23 12.61
CA PRO A 7 7.10 23.85 12.88
C PRO A 7 8.23 23.34 11.96
N PHE A 8 8.57 24.08 10.90
CA PHE A 8 9.61 23.70 9.95
C PHE A 8 10.79 24.68 9.94
N ASP A 9 11.96 24.20 9.53
CA ASP A 9 13.12 25.05 9.26
C ASP A 9 13.15 25.57 7.81
N SER A 10 14.21 26.28 7.44
CA SER A 10 14.38 26.80 6.06
C SER A 10 14.59 25.71 5.01
N GLN A 11 14.87 24.47 5.43
CA GLN A 11 14.99 23.28 4.60
C GLN A 11 13.73 22.40 4.64
N LEU A 12 12.63 22.90 5.24
CA LEU A 12 11.35 22.21 5.41
C LEU A 12 11.43 20.95 6.28
N GLN A 13 12.42 20.85 7.17
CA GLN A 13 12.52 19.77 8.14
C GLN A 13 11.79 20.15 9.43
N GLU A 14 11.21 19.16 10.10
CA GLU A 14 10.59 19.37 11.41
C GLU A 14 11.64 19.88 12.41
N ARG A 15 11.31 20.96 13.09
CA ARG A 15 12.15 21.54 14.13
C ARG A 15 11.40 21.65 15.45
N GLN A 16 12.16 21.66 16.52
CA GLN A 16 11.62 22.02 17.83
C GLN A 16 11.55 23.53 17.97
N CYS A 17 10.45 24.01 18.55
CA CYS A 17 10.29 25.40 18.94
C CYS A 17 11.26 25.73 20.07
N THR A 18 11.78 26.95 20.08
CA THR A 18 12.55 27.47 21.22
C THR A 18 11.62 27.96 22.32
N ASP A 19 12.12 28.06 23.55
CA ASP A 19 11.35 28.57 24.71
C ASP A 19 10.90 30.04 24.54
N GLN A 20 11.43 30.75 23.54
CA GLN A 20 11.08 32.14 23.22
C GLN A 20 9.95 32.25 22.19
N GLU A 21 9.51 31.13 21.63
CA GLU A 21 8.42 31.03 20.67
C GLU A 21 7.15 30.51 21.34
N VAL A 22 5.99 30.75 20.73
CA VAL A 22 4.70 30.27 21.22
C VAL A 22 4.02 29.39 20.18
N SER A 23 3.45 28.26 20.60
CA SER A 23 2.66 27.40 19.71
C SER A 23 1.35 28.08 19.28
N SER A 24 0.83 27.69 18.12
CA SER A 24 -0.47 28.14 17.59
C SER A 24 -1.61 27.97 18.60
N ALA A 25 -1.61 26.87 19.35
CA ALA A 25 -2.60 26.56 20.38
C ALA A 25 -2.61 27.56 21.56
N ASN A 26 -1.44 28.10 21.94
CA ASN A 26 -1.30 28.96 23.12
C ASN A 26 -1.13 30.45 22.78
N ALA A 27 -0.93 30.77 21.50
CA ALA A 27 -0.58 32.11 21.03
C ALA A 27 -1.60 33.18 21.46
N SER A 28 -2.90 32.92 21.29
CA SER A 28 -3.96 33.88 21.65
C SER A 28 -3.91 34.28 23.14
N MET A 29 -3.79 33.30 24.03
CA MET A 29 -3.70 33.52 25.47
C MET A 29 -2.42 34.26 25.87
N VAL A 30 -1.29 33.92 25.24
CA VAL A 30 0.00 34.56 25.54
C VAL A 30 0.04 36.00 25.02
N TRP A 31 -0.44 36.23 23.80
CA TRP A 31 -0.45 37.54 23.16
C TRP A 31 -1.43 38.52 23.80
N LYS A 32 -2.52 38.02 24.42
CA LYS A 32 -3.46 38.86 25.19
C LYS A 32 -2.76 39.69 26.28
N LYS A 33 -1.68 39.16 26.87
CA LYS A 33 -0.89 39.87 27.90
C LYS A 33 -0.12 41.09 27.38
N TYR A 34 -0.03 41.26 26.06
CA TYR A 34 0.64 42.39 25.41
C TYR A 34 -0.35 43.40 24.83
N GLU A 35 -1.65 43.15 24.98
CA GLU A 35 -2.71 44.08 24.58
C GLU A 35 -2.69 45.32 25.49
N CYS A 36 -2.80 46.48 24.87
CA CYS A 36 -2.88 47.78 25.55
C CYS A 36 -4.28 48.36 25.41
N GLU A 37 -4.62 49.28 26.32
CA GLU A 37 -5.73 50.22 26.10
C GLU A 37 -5.27 51.29 25.11
N VAL A 38 -6.20 51.77 24.29
CA VAL A 38 -5.92 52.74 23.23
C VAL A 38 -6.56 54.10 23.51
N SER A 39 -5.90 55.17 23.10
CA SER A 39 -6.48 56.52 23.06
C SER A 39 -7.45 56.67 21.88
N GLU A 40 -8.12 57.83 21.80
CA GLU A 40 -8.97 58.19 20.64
C GLU A 40 -8.19 58.21 19.31
N PHE A 41 -6.86 58.35 19.37
CA PHE A 41 -5.98 58.32 18.20
C PHE A 41 -5.47 56.91 17.85
N GLY A 42 -5.95 55.86 18.55
CA GLY A 42 -5.55 54.47 18.32
C GLY A 42 -4.15 54.12 18.85
N ILE A 43 -3.59 54.93 19.74
CA ILE A 43 -2.25 54.72 20.31
C ILE A 43 -2.36 54.09 21.70
N CYS A 44 -1.52 53.09 21.99
CA CYS A 44 -1.44 52.49 23.32
C CYS A 44 -1.19 53.54 24.42
N THR A 45 -2.05 53.57 25.44
CA THR A 45 -1.91 54.42 26.64
C THR A 45 -1.38 53.65 27.85
N THR A 46 -1.65 52.34 27.92
CA THR A 46 -1.18 51.45 28.99
C THR A 46 0.02 50.62 28.55
N VAL A 47 0.62 49.90 29.51
CA VAL A 47 1.75 48.99 29.25
C VAL A 47 1.29 47.86 28.33
N GLY A 48 1.82 47.84 27.13
CA GLY A 48 1.48 46.89 26.07
C GLY A 48 1.96 47.44 24.73
N ARG A 49 1.95 46.61 23.68
CA ARG A 49 2.33 47.04 22.32
C ARG A 49 1.35 46.60 21.24
N VAL A 50 0.28 45.92 21.60
CA VAL A 50 -0.72 45.38 20.67
C VAL A 50 -2.03 46.12 20.94
N THR A 51 -2.55 46.82 19.94
CA THR A 51 -3.88 47.43 20.05
C THR A 51 -4.96 46.35 19.94
N PRO A 52 -6.19 46.58 20.45
CA PRO A 52 -7.28 45.61 20.34
C PRO A 52 -7.57 45.19 18.88
N ASP A 53 -7.48 46.13 17.94
CA ASP A 53 -7.66 45.85 16.51
C ASP A 53 -6.58 44.90 15.98
N ILE A 54 -5.31 45.17 16.26
CA ILE A 54 -4.21 44.30 15.84
C ILE A 54 -4.35 42.93 16.51
N TYR A 55 -4.69 42.90 17.81
CA TYR A 55 -4.91 41.66 18.56
C TYR A 55 -5.97 40.79 17.89
N SER A 56 -7.11 41.36 17.50
CA SER A 56 -8.19 40.62 16.83
C SER A 56 -7.73 40.01 15.50
N GLN A 57 -6.94 40.75 14.70
CA GLN A 57 -6.46 40.30 13.39
C GLN A 57 -5.45 39.15 13.53
N ILE A 58 -4.48 39.28 14.43
CA ILE A 58 -3.47 38.24 14.64
C ILE A 58 -4.06 36.98 15.28
N VAL A 59 -5.08 37.12 16.14
CA VAL A 59 -5.78 35.98 16.73
C VAL A 59 -6.65 35.27 15.70
N ALA A 60 -7.31 36.00 14.80
CA ALA A 60 -8.00 35.37 13.69
C ALA A 60 -7.03 34.53 12.84
N ALA A 61 -5.89 35.12 12.44
CA ALA A 61 -4.87 34.43 11.65
C ALA A 61 -4.31 33.17 12.35
N VAL A 62 -4.03 33.25 13.66
CA VAL A 62 -3.48 32.10 14.39
C VAL A 62 -4.52 31.02 14.66
N ASN A 63 -5.80 31.37 14.84
CA ASN A 63 -6.88 30.40 14.97
C ASN A 63 -7.07 29.58 13.68
N GLU A 64 -7.01 30.24 12.52
CA GLU A 64 -7.02 29.55 11.22
C GLU A 64 -5.77 28.66 11.04
N SER A 65 -4.60 29.17 11.43
CA SER A 65 -3.35 28.40 11.38
C SER A 65 -3.40 27.16 12.29
N TYR A 66 -3.94 27.31 13.50
CA TYR A 66 -4.17 26.20 14.43
C TYR A 66 -5.15 25.18 13.86
N ALA A 67 -6.25 25.63 13.26
CA ALA A 67 -7.20 24.74 12.60
C ALA A 67 -6.51 23.95 11.49
N LEU A 68 -5.73 24.63 10.64
CA LEU A 68 -4.98 23.94 9.59
C LEU A 68 -3.99 22.94 10.19
N GLU A 69 -3.14 23.33 11.14
CA GLU A 69 -2.17 22.44 11.79
C GLU A 69 -2.84 21.21 12.43
N HIS A 70 -3.95 21.42 13.13
CA HIS A 70 -4.66 20.36 13.86
C HIS A 70 -5.47 19.43 12.95
N TYR A 71 -6.11 19.98 11.90
CA TYR A 71 -6.96 19.23 11.00
C TYR A 71 -6.23 18.73 9.73
N THR A 72 -5.04 19.23 9.41
CA THR A 72 -4.28 18.77 8.24
C THR A 72 -3.92 17.28 8.29
N PRO A 73 -3.44 16.71 9.41
CA PRO A 73 -3.14 15.27 9.47
C PRO A 73 -4.36 14.36 9.13
N PRO A 74 -5.57 14.58 9.71
CA PRO A 74 -6.74 13.82 9.28
C PRO A 74 -7.14 14.13 7.83
N LEU A 75 -7.02 15.37 7.35
CA LEU A 75 -7.31 15.70 5.94
C LEU A 75 -6.36 14.99 4.96
N LEU A 76 -5.05 14.91 5.24
CA LEU A 76 -4.09 14.13 4.45
C LEU A 76 -4.41 12.63 4.48
N SER A 77 -4.94 12.14 5.60
CA SER A 77 -5.31 10.73 5.73
C SER A 77 -6.55 10.35 4.90
N LEU A 78 -7.38 11.33 4.53
CA LEU A 78 -8.47 11.17 3.55
C LEU A 78 -7.91 11.04 2.12
N GLN A 79 -6.90 11.85 1.77
CA GLN A 79 -6.22 11.76 0.46
C GLN A 79 -5.56 10.39 0.26
N ASN A 80 -4.93 9.85 1.31
CA ASN A 80 -4.27 8.55 1.27
C ASN A 80 -5.22 7.36 1.39
N CYS A 81 -6.55 7.57 1.45
CA CYS A 81 -7.61 6.57 1.63
C CYS A 81 -7.48 5.65 2.87
N ASN A 82 -6.37 5.71 3.60
CA ASN A 82 -6.07 4.84 4.72
C ASN A 82 -7.00 5.08 5.91
N PHE A 83 -7.33 6.35 6.18
CA PHE A 83 -8.26 6.66 7.28
C PHE A 83 -9.68 6.18 6.97
N VAL A 84 -10.15 6.40 5.74
CA VAL A 84 -11.46 5.90 5.29
C VAL A 84 -11.48 4.38 5.34
N ARG A 85 -10.43 3.72 4.82
CA ARG A 85 -10.27 2.26 4.83
C ARG A 85 -10.26 1.70 6.26
N ASP A 86 -9.51 2.29 7.18
CA ASP A 86 -9.40 1.83 8.56
C ASP A 86 -10.70 2.08 9.34
N ALA A 87 -11.34 3.23 9.14
CA ALA A 87 -12.63 3.54 9.76
C ALA A 87 -13.72 2.58 9.27
N PHE A 88 -13.85 2.40 7.96
CA PHE A 88 -14.81 1.45 7.38
C PHE A 88 -14.46 -0.01 7.71
N SER A 89 -13.18 -0.38 7.79
CA SER A 89 -12.76 -1.71 8.22
C SER A 89 -13.18 -1.98 9.67
N ARG A 90 -12.92 -1.03 10.58
CA ARG A 90 -13.36 -1.12 11.98
C ARG A 90 -14.88 -1.18 12.08
N ILE A 91 -15.60 -0.31 11.38
CA ILE A 91 -17.08 -0.31 11.39
C ILE A 91 -17.63 -1.62 10.84
N THR A 92 -17.12 -2.10 9.71
CA THR A 92 -17.57 -3.36 9.07
C THR A 92 -17.29 -4.55 9.98
N SER A 93 -16.12 -4.59 10.62
CA SER A 93 -15.77 -5.65 11.57
C SER A 93 -16.62 -5.62 12.85
N SER A 94 -17.04 -4.43 13.30
CA SER A 94 -17.73 -4.26 14.59
C SER A 94 -19.25 -4.38 14.45
N TYR A 95 -19.82 -3.92 13.33
CA TYR A 95 -21.26 -3.75 13.16
C TYR A 95 -21.86 -4.57 12.02
N CYS A 96 -21.05 -5.07 11.08
CA CYS A 96 -21.53 -5.86 9.92
C CYS A 96 -20.78 -7.21 9.76
N PRO A 97 -20.76 -8.09 10.79
CA PRO A 97 -20.10 -9.38 10.72
C PRO A 97 -20.53 -10.29 9.54
N PRO A 98 -21.81 -10.36 9.10
CA PRO A 98 -22.17 -11.24 7.99
C PRO A 98 -21.53 -10.81 6.67
N LEU A 99 -21.34 -9.51 6.41
CA LEU A 99 -20.80 -9.01 5.14
C LEU A 99 -19.34 -9.45 4.91
N ASN A 100 -18.53 -9.43 5.97
CA ASN A 100 -17.14 -9.90 5.90
C ASN A 100 -17.06 -11.41 5.64
N HIS A 101 -17.98 -12.18 6.22
CA HIS A 101 -18.04 -13.63 6.03
C HIS A 101 -18.38 -14.00 4.58
N TYR A 102 -19.37 -13.36 3.97
CA TYR A 102 -19.74 -13.62 2.57
C TYR A 102 -18.64 -13.24 1.58
N LEU A 103 -17.98 -12.08 1.75
CA LEU A 103 -16.88 -11.68 0.89
C LEU A 103 -15.70 -12.66 0.97
N LYS A 104 -15.39 -13.17 2.16
CA LYS A 104 -14.36 -14.20 2.34
C LYS A 104 -14.72 -15.49 1.60
N ILE A 105 -15.97 -15.96 1.69
CA ILE A 105 -16.43 -17.15 0.98
C ILE A 105 -16.36 -16.95 -0.54
N ILE A 106 -16.82 -15.81 -1.04
CA ILE A 106 -16.78 -15.49 -2.48
C ILE A 106 -15.34 -15.48 -2.99
N ASN A 107 -14.42 -14.86 -2.25
CA ASN A 107 -13.02 -14.79 -2.64
C ASN A 107 -12.34 -16.17 -2.66
N VAL A 108 -12.66 -17.03 -1.68
CA VAL A 108 -12.22 -18.44 -1.69
C VAL A 108 -12.81 -19.20 -2.88
N GLY A 109 -14.09 -19.00 -3.19
CA GLY A 109 -14.75 -19.61 -4.34
C GLY A 109 -14.12 -19.20 -5.67
N LEU A 110 -13.86 -17.91 -5.86
CA LEU A 110 -13.17 -17.38 -7.04
C LEU A 110 -11.75 -17.96 -7.18
N GLY A 111 -11.03 -18.10 -6.05
CA GLY A 111 -9.73 -18.75 -6.02
C GLY A 111 -9.78 -20.22 -6.48
N LEU A 112 -10.75 -20.99 -5.98
CA LEU A 112 -10.93 -22.40 -6.38
C LEU A 112 -11.27 -22.53 -7.87
N VAL A 113 -12.15 -21.68 -8.40
CA VAL A 113 -12.50 -21.68 -9.82
C VAL A 113 -11.27 -21.35 -10.68
N SER A 114 -10.49 -20.34 -10.29
CA SER A 114 -9.25 -19.97 -11.01
C SER A 114 -8.25 -21.13 -11.08
N VAL A 115 -8.00 -21.80 -9.95
CA VAL A 115 -7.12 -22.97 -9.88
C VAL A 115 -7.67 -24.12 -10.73
N GLY A 116 -8.97 -24.37 -10.68
CA GLY A 116 -9.63 -25.40 -11.49
C GLY A 116 -9.45 -25.17 -12.98
N VAL A 117 -9.66 -23.94 -13.45
CA VAL A 117 -9.45 -23.57 -14.86
C VAL A 117 -7.99 -23.76 -15.28
N LEU A 118 -7.04 -23.31 -14.45
CA LEU A 118 -5.60 -23.51 -14.74
C LEU A 118 -5.24 -25.00 -14.85
N LEU A 119 -5.73 -25.83 -13.94
CA LEU A 119 -5.51 -27.28 -13.99
C LEU A 119 -6.16 -27.91 -15.23
N CYS A 120 -7.38 -27.52 -15.56
CA CYS A 120 -8.05 -27.95 -16.78
C CYS A 120 -7.25 -27.60 -18.04
N LEU A 121 -6.70 -26.38 -18.11
CA LEU A 121 -5.86 -25.95 -19.24
C LEU A 121 -4.56 -26.75 -19.33
N VAL A 122 -3.89 -27.01 -18.20
CA VAL A 122 -2.66 -27.82 -18.16
C VAL A 122 -2.94 -29.25 -18.63
N LEU A 123 -4.01 -29.87 -18.12
CA LEU A 123 -4.42 -31.21 -18.55
C LEU A 123 -4.82 -31.24 -20.02
N TRP A 124 -5.52 -30.23 -20.51
CA TRP A 124 -5.88 -30.11 -21.92
C TRP A 124 -4.64 -29.98 -22.81
N ILE A 125 -3.66 -29.16 -22.42
CA ILE A 125 -2.38 -29.07 -23.12
C ILE A 125 -1.67 -30.42 -23.10
N LEU A 126 -1.57 -31.11 -21.97
CA LEU A 126 -0.93 -32.44 -21.92
C LEU A 126 -1.67 -33.51 -22.74
N TYR A 127 -2.99 -33.41 -22.84
CA TYR A 127 -3.81 -34.34 -23.62
C TYR A 127 -3.77 -34.04 -25.11
N ALA A 128 -3.95 -32.79 -25.51
CA ALA A 128 -3.91 -32.35 -26.90
C ALA A 128 -2.49 -32.33 -27.47
N ASN A 129 -1.49 -32.08 -26.62
CA ASN A 129 -0.06 -32.21 -26.91
C ASN A 129 0.47 -33.61 -26.52
N ARG A 130 -0.40 -34.60 -26.23
CA ARG A 130 0.04 -35.98 -26.31
C ARG A 130 0.51 -36.17 -27.74
N PRO A 131 1.76 -36.63 -27.94
CA PRO A 131 2.28 -36.78 -29.29
C PRO A 131 1.41 -37.81 -29.99
N GLN A 132 0.60 -37.36 -30.93
CA GLN A 132 0.28 -38.17 -32.09
C GLN A 132 1.62 -38.34 -32.83
N ARG A 133 2.46 -39.24 -32.33
CA ARG A 133 3.63 -39.75 -33.02
C ARG A 133 3.17 -40.78 -34.05
N GLU A 134 2.27 -40.32 -34.91
CA GLU A 134 2.09 -40.68 -36.30
C GLU A 134 2.15 -39.28 -36.95
N GLU A 135 3.21 -38.78 -37.54
CA GLU A 135 4.36 -39.37 -38.20
C GLU A 135 5.39 -38.24 -38.28
N ALA A 136 6.58 -38.43 -37.71
CA ALA A 136 7.84 -37.80 -38.15
C ALA A 136 8.92 -38.09 -37.10
N PHE A 137 10.08 -38.49 -37.58
CA PHE A 137 11.30 -38.83 -36.84
C PHE A 137 11.34 -40.22 -36.22
N GLU A 138 11.47 -41.20 -37.12
CA GLU A 138 12.69 -42.02 -37.27
C GLU A 138 13.48 -42.40 -36.00
N LYS A 139 13.82 -43.69 -35.95
CA LYS A 139 14.86 -44.35 -35.13
C LYS A 139 14.47 -44.67 -33.69
N LEU A 140 13.83 -45.83 -33.52
CA LEU A 140 14.45 -46.91 -32.75
C LEU A 140 13.97 -48.24 -33.34
N SER A 141 14.74 -48.73 -34.32
CA SER A 141 14.64 -50.06 -34.89
C SER A 141 14.98 -51.12 -33.84
N LEU A 142 14.05 -51.37 -32.91
CA LEU A 142 14.17 -52.45 -31.92
C LEU A 142 13.68 -53.83 -32.39
N PRO A 143 12.83 -54.02 -33.44
CA PRO A 143 12.49 -55.37 -33.88
C PRO A 143 13.50 -55.97 -34.87
N GLU A 144 14.26 -55.15 -35.59
CA GLU A 144 15.19 -55.63 -36.63
C GLU A 144 16.55 -56.06 -36.07
N LYS A 145 17.02 -55.39 -35.02
CA LYS A 145 18.24 -55.75 -34.29
C LYS A 145 18.10 -57.09 -33.55
N ILE A 146 16.90 -57.38 -33.03
CA ILE A 146 16.62 -58.67 -32.35
C ILE A 146 16.56 -59.81 -33.39
N LYS A 147 16.01 -59.55 -34.58
CA LYS A 147 15.94 -60.53 -35.67
C LYS A 147 17.33 -60.88 -36.22
N SER A 148 18.25 -59.92 -36.32
CA SER A 148 19.63 -60.17 -36.77
C SER A 148 20.47 -60.90 -35.72
N ILE A 149 20.27 -60.63 -34.43
CA ILE A 149 20.93 -61.36 -33.34
C ILE A 149 20.48 -62.84 -33.30
N PHE A 150 19.19 -63.12 -33.48
CA PHE A 150 18.70 -64.50 -33.56
C PHE A 150 19.20 -65.26 -34.80
N LYS A 151 19.30 -64.57 -35.95
CA LYS A 151 19.83 -65.16 -37.19
C LYS A 151 21.33 -65.48 -37.08
N ASN A 152 22.11 -64.62 -36.44
CA ASN A 152 23.55 -64.85 -36.23
C ASN A 152 23.82 -65.98 -35.22
N ASN A 153 23.01 -66.11 -34.17
CA ASN A 153 23.15 -67.23 -33.22
C ASN A 153 22.80 -68.60 -33.85
N GLN A 154 21.83 -68.66 -34.78
CA GLN A 154 21.54 -69.90 -35.52
C GLN A 154 22.69 -70.30 -36.48
N ASN A 155 23.37 -69.33 -37.11
CA ASN A 155 24.50 -69.62 -37.99
C ASN A 155 25.76 -70.05 -37.20
N SER A 156 25.97 -69.51 -36.00
CA SER A 156 27.11 -69.89 -35.15
C SER A 156 26.95 -71.29 -34.51
N ALA A 157 25.71 -71.69 -34.20
CA ALA A 157 25.41 -73.04 -33.71
C ALA A 157 25.45 -74.14 -34.80
N ASN A 158 25.35 -73.76 -36.08
CA ASN A 158 25.44 -74.71 -37.20
C ASN A 158 26.88 -74.89 -37.72
N LEU A 159 27.79 -73.92 -37.50
CA LEU A 159 29.20 -74.03 -37.90
C LEU A 159 30.08 -74.80 -36.89
N SER A 160 29.56 -75.05 -35.67
CA SER A 160 30.21 -75.90 -34.66
C SER A 160 29.75 -77.37 -34.72
N ARG A 161 29.02 -77.76 -35.77
CA ARG A 161 28.50 -79.12 -35.99
C ARG A 161 28.88 -79.74 -37.35
N GLN A 162 29.80 -79.10 -38.09
CA GLN A 162 30.50 -79.64 -39.26
C GLN A 162 32.00 -79.43 -39.10
N MET A 163 32.59 -80.23 -38.21
CA MET A 163 33.95 -80.74 -38.32
C MET A 163 33.86 -82.26 -38.22
#